data_AF-A0A1H6JBN6-F1
#
_entry.id   AF-A0A1H6JBN6-F1
#
_cell.length_a   1.000
_cell.length_b   1.000
_cell.length_c   1.000
_cell.angle_alpha   90.00
_cell.angle_beta   90.00
_cell.angle_gamma   90.00
#
_symmetry.space_group_name_H-M   'P 1'
#
loop_
_entity.id
_entity.type
_entity.pdbx_description
1 polymer ?
#
loop_
_entity_poly.entity_id
_entity_poly.type
_entity_poly.pdbx_seq_one_letter_code
_entity_poly.pdbx_strand_id
1 'polypeptide(L)'
;MIRFLLGKLTGLALVLMSCGPVLAMGGSTPPPGSIAVERAAPSRPGAPAPVDAASADPAGDAVAGEVGAVQPDIRTAAEVTPESLLFERRPLVVFADTPADSAFAAQMELLHRDPAALERRRVTVITDTDPAAQSPWRQKLRPRGFSLMVLDLDGTVIDRKPAPWDSREITRAIDKTPVRRSETRAHGGR
;
A
#
# COMPACT_ATOMS: atom_id res chain seq x y z
N MET A 1 6.29 32.61 -27.03
CA MET A 1 5.03 32.95 -27.70
C MET A 1 4.16 31.68 -27.68
N ILE A 2 3.48 31.33 -26.59
CA ILE A 2 2.14 31.78 -26.15
C ILE A 2 1.10 31.73 -27.29
N ARG A 3 0.31 30.64 -27.37
CA ARG A 3 -1.17 30.66 -27.26
C ARG A 3 -1.79 29.26 -27.38
N PHE A 4 -2.29 28.78 -26.24
CA PHE A 4 -3.31 27.75 -26.10
C PHE A 4 -4.67 28.29 -26.59
N LEU A 5 -5.40 27.51 -27.38
CA LEU A 5 -6.81 27.73 -27.75
C LEU A 5 -7.55 26.44 -27.38
N LEU A 6 -8.14 26.34 -26.19
CA LEU A 6 -9.52 26.68 -25.84
C LEU A 6 -10.57 26.00 -26.74
N GLY A 7 -11.23 24.98 -26.19
CA GLY A 7 -12.39 24.32 -26.78
C GLY A 7 -13.14 23.51 -25.74
N LYS A 8 -13.89 24.19 -24.86
CA LYS A 8 -14.87 23.58 -23.96
C LYS A 8 -16.05 23.08 -24.80
N LEU A 9 -16.38 21.78 -24.74
CA LEU A 9 -17.70 21.31 -25.17
C LEU A 9 -18.49 20.84 -23.96
N THR A 10 -19.56 21.59 -23.74
CA THR A 10 -20.55 21.46 -22.68
C THR A 10 -21.64 20.49 -23.13
N GLY A 11 -22.01 19.56 -22.24
CA GLY A 11 -23.36 19.03 -22.09
C GLY A 11 -23.82 17.95 -23.07
N LEU A 12 -24.21 16.79 -22.54
CA LEU A 12 -25.39 16.10 -23.04
C LEU A 12 -25.99 15.09 -22.05
N ALA A 13 -27.28 15.30 -21.79
CA ALA A 13 -28.34 14.34 -21.48
C ALA A 13 -28.21 13.41 -20.27
N LEU A 14 -28.77 13.91 -19.17
CA LEU A 14 -29.53 13.15 -18.18
C LEU A 14 -30.69 12.39 -18.86
N VAL A 15 -30.71 11.06 -18.76
CA VAL A 15 -31.89 10.22 -19.07
C VAL A 15 -32.37 9.57 -17.77
N LEU A 16 -33.42 10.16 -17.22
CA LEU A 16 -34.29 9.55 -16.21
C LEU A 16 -35.26 8.63 -16.94
N MET A 17 -35.20 7.32 -16.68
CA MET A 17 -36.24 6.38 -17.13
C MET A 17 -36.76 5.53 -15.95
N SER A 18 -37.85 6.04 -15.37
CA SER A 18 -39.09 5.34 -15.01
C SER A 18 -39.11 3.84 -14.65
N CYS A 19 -39.48 3.59 -13.39
CA CYS A 19 -40.68 2.86 -12.92
C CYS A 19 -41.05 1.48 -13.49
N GLY A 20 -41.13 0.50 -12.57
CA GLY A 20 -42.02 -0.65 -12.64
C GLY A 20 -41.88 -1.57 -11.40
N PRO A 21 -42.92 -1.75 -10.56
CA PRO A 21 -42.90 -2.69 -9.45
C PRO A 21 -43.50 -4.04 -9.89
N VAL A 22 -42.84 -5.15 -9.59
CA VAL A 22 -43.39 -6.48 -9.89
C VAL A 22 -43.10 -7.46 -8.75
N LEU A 23 -44.22 -7.88 -8.15
CA LEU A 23 -44.53 -9.15 -7.48
C LEU A 23 -43.81 -9.52 -6.17
N ALA A 24 -44.59 -9.35 -5.10
CA ALA A 24 -44.61 -10.25 -3.97
C ALA A 24 -44.93 -11.69 -4.40
N MET A 25 -44.17 -12.67 -3.88
CA MET A 25 -44.64 -14.03 -3.61
C MET A 25 -43.97 -14.50 -2.33
N GLY A 26 -44.78 -14.64 -1.28
CA GLY A 26 -44.37 -15.25 -0.03
C GLY A 26 -44.12 -16.74 -0.20
N GLY A 27 -42.96 -17.19 0.29
CA GLY A 27 -42.69 -18.58 0.60
C GLY A 27 -42.00 -18.61 1.96
N SER A 28 -42.71 -19.09 2.98
CA SER A 28 -42.12 -19.39 4.28
C SER A 28 -41.23 -20.61 4.11
N THR A 29 -39.91 -20.40 4.04
CA THR A 29 -38.93 -21.47 4.00
C THR A 29 -38.79 -22.06 5.41
N PRO A 30 -39.11 -23.35 5.63
CA PRO A 30 -38.90 -23.98 6.93
C PRO A 30 -37.39 -24.09 7.24
N PRO A 31 -36.96 -23.90 8.49
CA PRO A 31 -35.56 -24.09 8.85
C PRO A 31 -35.15 -25.57 8.73
N PRO A 32 -33.95 -25.88 8.23
CA PRO A 32 -33.44 -27.25 8.24
C PRO A 32 -33.24 -27.74 9.68
N GLY A 33 -33.61 -29.01 9.92
CA GLY A 33 -33.53 -29.66 11.22
C GLY A 33 -32.11 -29.69 11.80
N SER A 34 -32.04 -29.71 13.14
CA SER A 34 -30.81 -29.77 13.91
C SER A 34 -30.03 -31.05 13.58
N ILE A 35 -28.88 -30.92 12.94
CA ILE A 35 -27.93 -32.03 12.79
C ILE A 35 -27.29 -32.32 14.16
N ALA A 36 -27.65 -33.46 14.75
CA ALA A 36 -26.92 -34.02 15.89
C ALA A 36 -25.58 -34.58 15.37
N VAL A 37 -24.49 -33.86 15.64
CA VAL A 37 -23.14 -34.35 15.35
C VAL A 37 -22.78 -35.35 16.45
N GLU A 38 -22.85 -36.64 16.14
CA GLU A 38 -22.34 -37.69 17.01
C GLU A 38 -20.82 -37.56 17.13
N ARG A 39 -20.35 -37.37 18.37
CA ARG A 39 -18.94 -37.15 18.69
C ARG A 39 -18.20 -38.48 18.63
N ALA A 40 -17.51 -38.72 17.52
CA ALA A 40 -16.59 -39.85 17.39
C ALA A 40 -15.51 -39.83 18.49
N ALA A 41 -15.31 -40.97 19.15
CA ALA A 41 -14.31 -41.16 20.19
C ALA A 41 -12.87 -41.00 19.65
N PRO A 42 -11.91 -40.51 20.45
CA PRO A 42 -10.54 -40.33 20.00
C PRO A 42 -9.83 -41.68 19.84
N SER A 43 -9.46 -42.00 18.60
CA SER A 43 -8.52 -43.09 18.30
C SER A 43 -7.13 -42.74 18.86
N ARG A 44 -6.69 -43.53 19.83
CA ARG A 44 -5.38 -43.49 20.50
C ARG A 44 -4.24 -43.56 19.45
N PRO A 45 -3.23 -42.67 19.48
CA PRO A 45 -2.07 -42.78 18.59
C PRO A 45 -1.25 -44.02 18.95
N GLY A 46 -0.97 -44.86 17.95
CA GLY A 46 -0.02 -45.95 18.05
C GLY A 46 1.42 -45.44 18.20
N ALA A 47 2.20 -46.11 19.04
CA ALA A 47 3.62 -45.82 19.26
C ALA A 47 4.45 -46.04 17.97
N PRO A 48 5.51 -45.24 17.74
CA PRO A 48 6.40 -45.42 16.61
C PRO A 48 7.48 -46.49 16.89
N ALA A 49 7.69 -47.39 15.92
CA ALA A 49 8.86 -48.26 15.83
C ALA A 49 10.05 -47.50 15.21
N PRO A 50 11.30 -47.87 15.57
CA PRO A 50 12.50 -47.18 15.10
C PRO A 50 12.87 -47.66 13.69
N VAL A 51 13.25 -46.73 12.82
CA VAL A 51 14.00 -47.04 11.61
C VAL A 51 15.36 -46.37 11.70
N ASP A 52 16.38 -47.22 11.65
CA ASP A 52 17.77 -46.87 11.83
C ASP A 52 18.34 -46.04 10.68
N ALA A 53 19.43 -45.40 11.06
CA ALA A 53 20.31 -44.49 10.38
C ALA A 53 20.77 -44.84 8.94
N ALA A 54 21.14 -43.73 8.29
CA ALA A 54 22.30 -43.54 7.41
C ALA A 54 22.07 -43.62 5.89
N SER A 55 22.09 -42.46 5.26
CA SER A 55 23.27 -42.04 4.46
C SER A 55 23.23 -40.52 4.22
N ALA A 56 24.32 -39.85 4.59
CA ALA A 56 24.70 -38.51 4.16
C ALA A 56 24.92 -38.50 2.64
N ASP A 57 24.79 -37.40 1.90
CA ASP A 57 25.71 -36.26 1.81
C ASP A 57 25.20 -35.32 0.67
N PRO A 58 25.80 -34.15 0.38
CA PRO A 58 25.59 -32.87 1.04
C PRO A 58 25.14 -31.80 0.01
N ALA A 59 25.10 -30.53 0.43
CA ALA A 59 25.13 -29.37 -0.48
C ALA A 59 23.91 -29.20 -1.42
N GLY A 60 22.76 -28.88 -0.82
CA GLY A 60 21.89 -27.89 -1.46
C GLY A 60 22.44 -26.53 -1.08
N ASP A 61 23.11 -25.85 -2.03
CA ASP A 61 23.62 -24.50 -1.87
C ASP A 61 22.58 -23.61 -1.16
N ALA A 62 22.81 -23.37 0.13
CA ALA A 62 22.35 -22.16 0.74
C ALA A 62 23.13 -21.06 0.02
N VAL A 63 22.55 -20.53 -1.06
CA VAL A 63 22.78 -19.16 -1.44
C VAL A 63 22.28 -18.31 -0.27
N ALA A 64 23.11 -18.23 0.78
CA ALA A 64 23.32 -16.99 1.48
C ALA A 64 23.89 -16.01 0.43
N GLY A 65 23.05 -15.65 -0.54
CA GLY A 65 23.20 -14.37 -1.19
C GLY A 65 23.19 -13.39 -0.05
N GLU A 66 24.22 -12.55 0.02
CA GLU A 66 24.25 -11.38 0.86
C GLU A 66 22.85 -10.76 0.78
N VAL A 67 22.00 -11.00 1.79
CA VAL A 67 20.71 -10.34 1.88
C VAL A 67 21.12 -8.94 2.30
N GLY A 68 21.56 -8.14 1.33
CA GLY A 68 21.83 -6.74 1.53
C GLY A 68 20.60 -6.21 2.22
N ALA A 69 20.77 -5.72 3.45
CA ALA A 69 19.66 -5.21 4.24
C ALA A 69 18.92 -4.21 3.36
N VAL A 70 17.68 -4.54 2.99
CA VAL A 70 16.88 -3.65 2.15
C VAL A 70 16.69 -2.39 2.98
N GLN A 71 17.17 -1.26 2.51
CA GLN A 71 16.99 0.03 3.19
C GLN A 71 15.87 0.81 2.49
N PRO A 72 15.17 1.70 3.20
CA PRO A 72 14.20 2.57 2.54
C PRO A 72 14.92 3.55 1.60
N ASP A 73 14.42 3.73 0.38
CA ASP A 73 14.91 4.75 -0.56
C ASP A 73 14.45 6.13 -0.07
N ILE A 74 15.33 6.84 0.63
CA ILE A 74 15.08 8.16 1.20
C ILE A 74 15.84 9.22 0.39
N ARG A 75 15.14 10.28 0.00
CA ARG A 75 15.66 11.42 -0.76
C ARG A 75 15.21 12.73 -0.13
N THR A 76 16.00 13.77 -0.27
CA THR A 76 15.56 15.12 0.13
C THR A 76 14.65 15.72 -0.93
N ALA A 77 13.76 16.63 -0.52
CA ALA A 77 12.87 17.35 -1.44
C ALA A 77 13.58 18.26 -2.45
N ALA A 78 14.89 18.49 -2.27
CA ALA A 78 15.73 19.24 -3.22
C ALA A 78 16.31 18.34 -4.34
N GLU A 79 16.45 17.03 -4.09
CA GLU A 79 17.05 16.09 -5.04
C GLU A 79 16.06 15.60 -6.12
N VAL A 80 14.78 15.54 -5.79
CA VAL A 80 13.76 14.86 -6.60
C VAL A 80 12.53 15.75 -6.72
N THR A 81 11.99 15.88 -7.93
CA THR A 81 10.75 16.63 -8.17
C THR A 81 9.54 15.68 -8.20
N PRO A 82 8.32 16.18 -7.96
CA PRO A 82 7.12 15.36 -8.09
C PRO A 82 6.97 14.71 -9.47
N GLU A 83 7.38 15.42 -10.51
CA GLU A 83 7.23 15.01 -11.91
C GLU A 83 8.15 13.85 -12.28
N SER A 84 9.35 13.76 -11.69
CA SER A 84 10.30 12.67 -11.98
C SER A 84 9.89 11.32 -11.40
N LEU A 85 8.94 11.30 -10.46
CA LEU A 85 8.44 10.05 -9.85
C LEU A 85 7.14 9.56 -10.47
N LEU A 86 6.47 10.38 -11.30
CA LEU A 86 5.21 9.99 -11.94
C LEU A 86 5.39 8.71 -12.75
N PHE A 87 4.52 7.74 -12.48
CA PHE A 87 4.47 6.41 -13.08
C PHE A 87 5.67 5.50 -12.81
N GLU A 88 6.73 6.00 -12.17
CA GLU A 88 7.94 5.24 -11.84
C GLU A 88 7.89 4.68 -10.41
N ARG A 89 7.68 5.57 -9.43
CA ARG A 89 7.72 5.24 -7.99
C ARG A 89 6.69 6.04 -7.22
N ARG A 90 6.17 5.46 -6.14
CA ARG A 90 5.14 6.07 -5.27
C ARG A 90 5.80 7.03 -4.28
N PRO A 91 5.51 8.33 -4.34
CA PRO A 91 6.07 9.26 -3.37
C PRO A 91 5.41 9.09 -1.99
N LEU A 92 6.24 8.93 -0.96
CA LEU A 92 5.84 9.12 0.44
C LEU A 92 6.53 10.36 0.97
N VAL A 93 5.81 11.48 1.08
CA VAL A 93 6.40 12.75 1.47
C VAL A 93 6.21 12.99 2.96
N VAL A 94 7.30 13.18 3.68
CA VAL A 94 7.33 13.51 5.10
C VAL A 94 7.74 14.97 5.25
N PHE A 95 6.77 15.82 5.58
CA PHE A 95 7.00 17.22 5.89
C PHE A 95 7.20 17.42 7.39
N ALA A 96 8.08 18.34 7.75
CA ALA A 96 8.17 18.92 9.09
C ALA A 96 8.67 20.37 9.01
N ASP A 97 8.57 21.12 10.10
CA ASP A 97 9.06 22.50 10.13
C ASP A 97 10.57 22.58 10.41
N THR A 98 11.12 21.56 11.08
CA THR A 98 12.57 21.43 11.35
C THR A 98 12.97 19.95 11.37
N PRO A 99 14.26 19.62 11.13
CA PRO A 99 14.74 18.24 11.26
C PRO A 99 14.74 17.72 12.72
N ALA A 100 14.63 18.61 13.70
CA ALA A 100 14.56 18.27 15.12
C ALA A 100 13.13 17.95 15.60
N ASP A 101 12.14 17.97 14.72
CA ASP A 101 10.76 17.63 15.05
C ASP A 101 10.63 16.16 15.53
N SER A 102 10.04 15.96 16.70
CA SER A 102 9.86 14.63 17.29
C SER A 102 9.00 13.69 16.43
N ALA A 103 7.99 14.21 15.73
CA ALA A 103 7.15 13.43 14.84
C ALA A 103 7.92 13.03 13.58
N PHE A 104 8.79 13.91 13.06
CA PHE A 104 9.69 13.59 11.96
C PHE A 104 10.64 12.45 12.36
N ALA A 105 11.34 12.58 13.49
CA ALA A 105 12.23 11.54 13.98
C ALA A 105 11.51 10.19 14.18
N ALA A 106 10.32 10.21 14.79
CA ALA A 106 9.50 9.02 14.98
C ALA A 106 9.07 8.39 13.64
N GLN A 107 8.68 9.21 12.67
CA GLN A 107 8.32 8.72 11.33
C GLN A 107 9.51 8.05 10.64
N MET A 108 10.69 8.65 10.70
CA MET A 108 11.89 8.06 10.10
C MET A 108 12.22 6.72 10.75
N GLU A 109 12.16 6.61 12.07
CA GLU A 109 12.35 5.34 12.79
C GLU A 109 11.33 4.27 12.35
N LEU A 110 10.06 4.63 12.21
CA LEU A 110 9.01 3.70 11.78
C LEU A 110 9.24 3.12 10.38
N LEU A 111 9.78 3.91 9.46
CA LEU A 111 10.06 3.47 8.08
C LEU A 111 11.21 2.47 8.00
N HIS A 112 12.17 2.53 8.92
CA HIS A 112 13.30 1.59 8.98
C HIS A 112 12.92 0.20 9.52
N ARG A 113 11.73 0.05 10.13
CA ARG A 113 11.29 -1.24 10.70
C ARG A 113 10.93 -2.29 9.66
N ASP A 114 10.36 -1.87 8.52
CA ASP A 114 10.02 -2.76 7.41
C ASP A 114 10.20 -2.05 6.06
N PRO A 115 11.45 -1.83 5.64
CA PRO A 115 11.78 -1.21 4.35
C PRO A 115 11.45 -2.11 3.16
N ALA A 116 11.51 -3.43 3.33
CA ALA A 116 11.14 -4.36 2.27
C ALA A 116 9.65 -4.24 1.89
N ALA A 117 8.78 -3.94 2.85
CA ALA A 117 7.37 -3.65 2.55
C ALA A 117 7.19 -2.39 1.71
N LEU A 118 8.01 -1.36 1.90
CA LEU A 118 7.99 -0.15 1.08
C LEU A 118 8.50 -0.44 -0.34
N GLU A 119 9.63 -1.17 -0.45
CA GLU A 119 10.25 -1.46 -1.75
C GLU A 119 9.37 -2.35 -2.64
N ARG A 120 8.64 -3.32 -2.07
CA ARG A 120 7.68 -4.16 -2.82
C ARG A 120 6.61 -3.36 -3.57
N ARG A 121 6.39 -2.08 -3.21
CA ARG A 121 5.43 -1.18 -3.88
C ARG A 121 6.12 0.01 -4.53
N ARG A 122 7.44 -0.05 -4.69
CA ARG A 122 8.26 1.01 -5.30
C ARG A 122 8.04 2.35 -4.61
N VAL A 123 8.04 2.37 -3.28
CA VAL A 123 7.91 3.63 -2.52
C VAL A 123 9.27 4.33 -2.47
N THR A 124 9.27 5.64 -2.71
CA THR A 124 10.40 6.52 -2.43
C THR A 124 9.97 7.53 -1.38
N VAL A 125 10.73 7.63 -0.29
CA VAL A 125 10.48 8.54 0.82
C VAL A 125 11.13 9.87 0.51
N ILE A 126 10.35 10.95 0.52
CA ILE A 126 10.83 12.31 0.33
C ILE A 126 10.77 13.06 1.65
N THR A 127 11.91 13.55 2.13
CA THR A 127 11.98 14.34 3.36
C THR A 127 12.05 15.82 3.04
N ASP A 128 11.20 16.61 3.70
CA ASP A 128 11.21 18.07 3.61
C ASP A 128 11.04 18.67 5.01
N THR A 129 12.15 19.19 5.54
CA THR A 129 12.22 19.72 6.92
C THR A 129 12.57 21.20 6.96
N ASP A 130 12.51 21.90 5.82
CA ASP A 130 12.76 23.34 5.72
C ASP A 130 11.59 24.04 4.97
N PRO A 131 10.65 24.66 5.70
CA PRO A 131 9.57 25.44 5.10
C PRO A 131 10.04 26.62 4.25
N ALA A 132 11.19 27.22 4.55
CA ALA A 132 11.70 28.40 3.86
C ALA A 132 12.29 28.05 2.48
N ALA A 133 12.75 26.82 2.29
CA ALA A 133 13.24 26.33 1.00
C ALA A 133 12.17 26.30 -0.10
N GLN A 134 10.87 26.31 0.27
CA GLN A 134 9.73 26.30 -0.66
C GLN A 134 9.88 25.24 -1.78
N SER A 135 10.20 24.00 -1.40
CA SER A 135 10.40 22.91 -2.37
C SER A 135 9.20 22.76 -3.33
N PRO A 136 9.40 22.20 -4.53
CA PRO A 136 8.30 21.88 -5.45
C PRO A 136 7.19 21.06 -4.79
N TRP A 137 7.57 20.19 -3.84
CA TRP A 137 6.64 19.40 -3.02
C TRP A 137 5.75 20.28 -2.13
N ARG A 138 6.31 21.26 -1.42
CA ARG A 138 5.52 22.18 -0.58
C ARG A 138 4.58 23.06 -1.40
N GLN A 139 5.06 23.57 -2.53
CA GLN A 139 4.25 24.40 -3.41
C GLN A 139 3.04 23.63 -3.93
N LYS A 140 3.23 22.37 -4.33
CA LYS A 140 2.18 21.49 -4.86
C LYS A 140 1.22 20.99 -3.79
N LEU A 141 1.75 20.52 -2.66
CA LEU A 141 0.98 19.77 -1.66
C LEU A 141 0.45 20.63 -0.51
N ARG A 142 1.09 21.78 -0.25
CA ARG A 142 0.70 22.79 0.75
C ARG A 142 0.49 22.17 2.15
N PRO A 143 1.53 21.54 2.73
CA PRO A 143 1.47 20.95 4.07
C PRO A 143 1.33 22.02 5.16
N ARG A 144 0.99 21.57 6.39
CA ARG A 144 1.01 22.39 7.60
C ARG A 144 1.74 21.62 8.70
N GLY A 145 2.79 22.19 9.28
CA GLY A 145 3.61 21.54 10.31
C GLY A 145 4.12 20.16 9.86
N PHE A 146 4.17 19.21 10.79
CA PHE A 146 4.35 17.81 10.44
C PHE A 146 3.16 17.29 9.61
N SER A 147 3.45 16.75 8.43
CA SER A 147 2.44 16.12 7.58
C SER A 147 3.06 14.97 6.80
N LEU A 148 2.48 13.79 6.94
CA LEU A 148 2.75 12.65 6.08
C LEU A 148 1.77 12.68 4.90
N MET A 149 2.28 12.58 3.68
CA MET A 149 1.47 12.46 2.47
C MET A 149 1.83 11.20 1.71
N VAL A 150 0.83 10.35 1.47
CA VAL A 150 0.98 9.12 0.69
C VAL A 150 0.44 9.39 -0.71
N LEU A 151 1.26 9.21 -1.74
CA LEU A 151 0.86 9.41 -3.13
C LEU A 151 0.92 8.09 -3.92
N ASP A 152 0.07 7.99 -4.94
CA ASP A 152 0.09 6.89 -5.92
C ASP A 152 1.10 7.18 -7.05
N LEU A 153 1.32 6.20 -7.94
CA LEU A 153 2.17 6.33 -9.12
C LEU A 153 1.70 7.46 -10.04
N ASP A 154 0.40 7.69 -10.17
CA ASP A 154 -0.15 8.77 -11.00
C ASP A 154 -0.06 10.16 -10.33
N GLY A 155 0.53 10.24 -9.13
CA GLY A 155 0.65 11.47 -8.35
C GLY A 155 -0.62 11.84 -7.56
N THR A 156 -1.65 10.99 -7.58
CA THR A 156 -2.85 11.19 -6.74
C THR A 156 -2.47 11.11 -5.27
N VAL A 157 -2.94 12.06 -4.47
CA VAL A 157 -2.78 12.01 -3.00
C VAL A 157 -3.79 11.01 -2.43
N ILE A 158 -3.28 9.89 -1.92
CA ILE A 158 -4.05 8.81 -1.30
C ILE A 158 -4.52 9.22 0.09
N ASP A 159 -3.59 9.75 0.90
CA ASP A 159 -3.87 10.11 2.29
C ASP A 159 -2.98 11.28 2.75
N ARG A 160 -3.50 12.04 3.71
CA ARG A 160 -2.78 13.11 4.41
C ARG A 160 -2.95 12.90 5.91
N LYS A 161 -1.85 12.81 6.66
CA LYS A 161 -1.88 12.56 8.10
C LYS A 161 -1.04 13.57 8.88
N PRO A 162 -1.56 14.10 9.98
CA PRO A 162 -0.79 14.95 10.91
C PRO A 162 0.00 14.11 11.93
N ALA A 163 0.09 12.79 11.76
CA ALA A 163 0.73 11.88 12.71
C ALA A 163 1.57 10.84 11.95
N PRO A 164 2.67 10.33 12.56
CA PRO A 164 3.50 9.30 11.96
C PRO A 164 2.74 7.99 11.73
N TRP A 165 3.04 7.30 10.63
CA TRP A 165 2.53 5.96 10.30
C TRP A 165 3.66 4.97 10.09
N ASP A 166 3.39 3.71 10.41
CA ASP A 166 4.31 2.63 10.12
C ASP A 166 4.22 2.16 8.65
N SER A 167 5.19 1.37 8.21
CA SER A 167 5.19 0.80 6.86
C SER A 167 3.91 -0.01 6.57
N ARG A 168 3.30 -0.65 7.57
CA ARG A 168 2.08 -1.46 7.40
C ARG A 168 0.85 -0.60 7.09
N GLU A 169 0.70 0.54 7.75
CA GLU A 169 -0.39 1.48 7.52
C GLU A 169 -0.27 2.11 6.12
N ILE A 170 0.92 2.58 5.77
CA ILE A 170 1.24 3.17 4.45
C ILE A 170 0.93 2.17 3.34
N THR A 171 1.43 0.94 3.49
CA THR A 171 1.25 -0.13 2.50
C THR A 171 -0.20 -0.56 2.35
N ARG A 172 -0.96 -0.63 3.43
CA ARG A 172 -2.42 -0.90 3.40
C ARG A 172 -3.19 0.22 2.70
N ALA A 173 -2.79 1.48 2.84
CA ALA A 173 -3.42 2.58 2.12
C ALA A 173 -3.17 2.47 0.61
N ILE A 174 -1.92 2.17 0.21
CA ILE A 174 -1.53 1.94 -1.19
C ILE A 174 -2.28 0.75 -1.81
N ASP A 175 -2.40 -0.37 -1.11
CA ASP A 175 -3.02 -1.59 -1.67
C ASP A 175 -4.51 -1.45 -2.01
N LYS A 176 -5.17 -0.42 -1.48
CA LYS A 176 -6.59 -0.14 -1.75
C LYS A 176 -6.80 0.62 -3.05
N THR A 177 -5.76 1.20 -3.65
CA THR A 177 -5.95 2.09 -4.80
C THR A 177 -6.26 1.32 -6.08
N PRO A 178 -7.02 1.91 -7.02
CA PRO A 178 -7.28 1.28 -8.32
C PRO A 178 -5.99 0.98 -9.10
N VAL A 179 -5.03 1.92 -9.11
CA VAL A 179 -3.74 1.76 -9.80
C VAL A 179 -2.99 0.53 -9.28
N ARG A 180 -2.89 0.39 -7.95
CA ARG A 180 -2.20 -0.74 -7.33
C ARG A 180 -2.88 -2.09 -7.59
N ARG A 181 -4.22 -2.10 -7.63
CA ARG A 181 -4.98 -3.31 -8.01
C ARG A 181 -4.73 -3.70 -9.47
N SER A 182 -4.64 -2.73 -10.37
CA SER A 182 -4.33 -2.98 -11.79
C SER A 182 -2.93 -3.56 -11.98
N GLU A 183 -1.91 -3.04 -11.28
CA GLU A 183 -0.54 -3.61 -11.30
C GLU A 183 -0.51 -5.09 -10.88
N THR A 184 -1.23 -5.40 -9.81
CA THR A 184 -1.27 -6.77 -9.25
C THR A 184 -1.96 -7.73 -10.21
N ARG A 185 -3.06 -7.30 -10.84
CA ARG A 185 -3.71 -8.09 -11.91
C ARG A 185 -2.79 -8.30 -13.10
N ALA A 186 -2.05 -7.27 -13.51
CA ALA A 186 -1.12 -7.36 -14.64
C ALA A 186 0.06 -8.31 -14.34
N HIS A 187 0.54 -8.37 -13.09
CA HIS A 187 1.63 -9.27 -12.69
C HIS A 187 1.18 -10.70 -12.38
N GLY A 188 -0.03 -10.90 -11.85
CA GLY A 188 -0.53 -12.22 -11.43
C GLY A 188 -1.10 -13.10 -12.54
N GLY A 189 -1.07 -12.64 -13.80
CA GLY A 189 -1.62 -13.35 -14.96
C GLY A 189 -0.57 -14.03 -15.86
N ARG A 190 0.66 -14.23 -15.37
CA ARG A 190 1.73 -14.92 -16.11
C ARG A 190 2.07 -16.26 -15.47
#